data_AF-A0A5K1FI34-F1
#
_entry.id   AF-A0A5K1FI34-F1
#
_cell.length_a   1.000
_cell.length_b   1.000
_cell.length_c   1.000
_cell.angle_alpha   90.00
_cell.angle_beta   90.00
_cell.angle_gamma   90.00
#
_symmetry.space_group_name_H-M   'P 1'
#
loop_
_entity.id
_entity.type
_entity.pdbx_description
1 polymer ?
#
loop_
_entity_poly.entity_id
_entity_poly.type
_entity_poly.pdbx_seq_one_letter_code
_entity_poly.pdbx_strand_id
1 'polypeptide(L)' 'LVNDEDGVVGKEEIKKKIEDLMNDEGIRERVGDMKEKGKRAVMEGGASFDNLKGFVHIIKREAGN' A
#
# COMPACT_ATOMS: atom_id res chain seq x y z
N LEU A 1 -3.29 22.90 -1.84
CA LEU A 1 -2.58 22.99 -0.55
C LEU A 1 -2.46 24.47 -0.24
N VAL A 2 -3.02 24.92 0.88
CA VAL A 2 -2.75 26.29 1.35
C VAL A 2 -1.52 26.18 2.22
N ASN A 3 -0.37 26.48 1.61
CA ASN A 3 0.89 26.63 2.32
C ASN A 3 1.12 28.13 2.51
N ASP A 4 1.79 28.52 3.59
CA ASP A 4 2.42 29.83 3.63
C ASP A 4 3.64 29.89 2.70
N GLU A 5 4.25 31.06 2.59
CA GLU A 5 5.41 31.30 1.72
C GLU A 5 6.62 30.41 2.07
N ASP A 6 6.66 29.88 3.30
CA ASP A 6 7.69 28.97 3.80
C ASP A 6 7.35 27.48 3.58
N GLY A 7 6.21 27.18 2.94
CA GLY A 7 5.77 25.81 2.69
C GLY A 7 5.17 25.13 3.92
N VAL A 8 4.91 25.86 5.00
CA VAL A 8 4.35 25.32 6.24
C VAL A 8 2.84 25.11 6.06
N VAL A 9 2.39 23.91 6.45
CA VAL A 9 0.96 23.59 6.46
C VAL A 9 0.34 24.10 7.76
N GLY A 10 -0.57 25.05 7.63
CA GLY A 10 -1.28 25.63 8.77
C GLY A 10 -2.16 24.62 9.51
N LYS A 11 -2.34 24.83 10.83
CA LYS A 11 -3.15 23.96 11.70
C LYS A 11 -4.58 23.73 11.20
N GLU A 12 -5.18 24.73 10.54
CA GLU A 12 -6.55 24.64 10.03
C GLU A 12 -6.65 23.69 8.82
N GLU A 13 -5.65 23.67 7.94
CA GLU A 13 -5.59 22.70 6.83
C GLU A 13 -5.37 21.29 7.39
N ILE A 14 -4.50 21.14 8.39
CA ILE A 14 -4.29 19.84 9.07
C ILE A 14 -5.61 19.35 9.66
N LYS A 15 -6.32 20.21 10.42
CA LYS A 15 -7.60 19.87 11.03
C LYS A 15 -8.61 19.44 9.97
N LYS A 16 -8.77 20.23 8.91
CA LYS A 16 -9.67 19.91 7.80
C LYS A 16 -9.34 18.57 7.16
N LYS A 17 -8.06 18.29 6.87
CA LYS A 17 -7.67 17.02 6.24
C LYS A 17 -7.87 15.81 7.14
N ILE A 18 -7.70 15.97 8.45
CA ILE A 18 -8.04 14.92 9.41
C ILE A 18 -9.56 14.67 9.39
N GLU A 19 -10.36 15.73 9.44
CA GLU A 19 -11.83 15.62 9.40
C GLU A 19 -12.32 15.00 8.09
N ASP A 20 -11.79 15.43 6.94
CA ASP A 20 -12.09 14.86 5.63
C ASP A 20 -11.74 13.35 5.61
N LEU A 21 -10.54 12.98 6.06
CA LEU A 21 -10.07 11.59 6.05
C LEU A 21 -10.87 10.68 6.98
N MET A 22 -11.21 11.17 8.17
CA MET A 22 -11.90 10.36 9.19
C MET A 22 -13.36 10.11 8.84
N ASN A 23 -13.98 10.98 8.03
CA ASN A 23 -15.38 10.89 7.64
C ASN A 23 -15.60 10.33 6.22
N ASP A 24 -14.53 10.05 5.46
CA ASP A 24 -14.63 9.48 4.11
C ASP A 24 -14.67 7.94 4.16
N GLU A 25 -15.88 7.39 4.14
CA GLU A 25 -16.11 5.94 4.08
C GLU A 25 -15.55 5.29 2.80
N GLY A 26 -15.47 6.02 1.69
CA GLY A 26 -14.91 5.52 0.44
C GLY A 26 -13.39 5.36 0.49
N ILE A 27 -12.67 6.19 1.25
CA ILE A 27 -11.25 5.95 1.56
C ILE A 27 -11.12 4.71 2.42
N ARG A 28 -11.94 4.57 3.47
CA ARG A 28 -11.89 3.42 4.37
C ARG A 28 -12.13 2.10 3.63
N GLU A 29 -13.14 2.04 2.77
CA GLU A 29 -13.47 0.86 1.96
C GLU A 29 -12.29 0.47 1.06
N ARG A 30 -11.75 1.42 0.28
CA ARG A 30 -10.63 1.18 -0.64
C ARG A 30 -9.38 0.70 0.09
N VAL A 31 -9.06 1.27 1.25
CA VAL A 31 -7.92 0.85 2.06
C VAL A 31 -8.13 -0.54 2.65
N GLY A 32 -9.36 -0.87 3.09
CA GLY A 32 -9.73 -2.21 3.56
C GLY A 32 -9.56 -3.25 2.46
N ASP A 33 -10.10 -3.00 1.28
CA ASP A 33 -9.94 -3.86 0.10
C ASP A 33 -8.49 -4.06 -0.29
N MET A 34 -7.70 -2.98 -0.30
CA MET A 34 -6.28 -3.04 -0.63
C MET A 34 -5.50 -3.86 0.40
N LYS A 35 -5.83 -3.72 1.69
CA LYS A 35 -5.24 -4.53 2.76
C LYS A 35 -5.50 -6.01 2.55
N GLU A 36 -6.73 -6.40 2.24
CA GLU A 36 -7.08 -7.80 2.03
C GLU A 36 -6.46 -8.37 0.75
N LYS A 37 -6.43 -7.59 -0.35
CA LYS A 37 -5.72 -7.97 -1.57
C LYS A 37 -4.22 -8.17 -1.32
N GLY A 38 -3.59 -7.26 -0.56
CA GLY A 38 -2.19 -7.34 -0.18
C GLY A 38 -1.88 -8.61 0.61
N LYS A 39 -2.68 -8.93 1.63
CA LYS A 39 -2.52 -10.17 2.41
C LYS A 39 -2.65 -11.42 1.53
N ARG A 40 -3.67 -11.47 0.65
CA ARG A 40 -3.88 -12.59 -0.26
C ARG A 40 -2.75 -12.76 -1.28
N ALA A 41 -2.14 -11.66 -1.72
CA ALA A 41 -1.03 -11.73 -2.65
C ALA A 41 0.22 -12.39 -2.05
N VAL A 42 0.49 -12.20 -0.75
CA VAL A 42 1.73 -12.66 -0.10
C VAL A 42 1.60 -13.98 0.65
N MET A 43 0.38 -14.44 0.96
CA MET A 43 0.17 -15.75 1.59
C MET A 43 0.50 -16.91 0.64
N GLU A 44 0.63 -18.12 1.18
CA GLU A 44 0.87 -19.32 0.36
C GLU A 44 -0.23 -19.51 -0.69
N GLY A 45 0.19 -19.79 -1.95
CA GLY A 45 -0.69 -19.82 -3.11
C GLY A 45 -1.14 -18.44 -3.62
N GLY A 46 -0.62 -17.36 -3.02
CA GLY A 46 -0.81 -15.99 -3.47
C GLY A 46 0.13 -15.62 -4.61
N ALA A 47 -0.28 -14.64 -5.43
CA ALA A 47 0.45 -14.27 -6.65
C ALA A 47 1.90 -13.82 -6.38
N SER A 48 2.15 -13.03 -5.34
CA SER A 48 3.52 -12.59 -4.99
C SER A 48 4.35 -13.74 -4.43
N PHE A 49 3.73 -14.63 -3.64
CA PHE A 49 4.38 -15.83 -3.13
C PHE A 49 4.81 -16.75 -4.28
N ASP A 50 3.91 -17.03 -5.22
CA ASP A 50 4.16 -17.89 -6.37
C ASP A 50 5.20 -17.29 -7.32
N ASN A 51 5.16 -15.97 -7.55
CA ASN A 51 6.18 -15.28 -8.33
C ASN A 51 7.58 -15.41 -7.71
N LEU A 52 7.69 -15.20 -6.40
CA LEU A 52 8.98 -15.33 -5.70
C LEU A 52 9.46 -16.78 -5.70
N LYS A 53 8.56 -17.74 -5.51
CA LYS A 53 8.87 -19.18 -5.61
C LYS A 53 9.38 -19.55 -7.00
N GLY A 54 8.74 -19.05 -8.05
CA GLY A 54 9.18 -19.23 -9.44
C GLY A 54 10.57 -18.63 -9.70
N PHE A 55 10.81 -17.43 -9.21
CA PHE A 55 12.13 -16.78 -9.29
C PHE A 55 13.24 -17.62 -8.61
N VAL A 56 13.00 -18.09 -7.37
CA VAL A 56 13.96 -18.94 -6.65
C VAL A 56 14.19 -20.25 -7.39
N HIS A 57 13.16 -20.85 -7.97
CA HIS A 57 13.28 -22.06 -8.78
C HIS A 57 14.22 -21.84 -9.97
N ILE A 58 14.07 -20.72 -10.68
CA ILE A 58 14.95 -20.37 -11.81
C ILE A 58 16.39 -20.23 -11.32
N ILE A 59 16.66 -19.47 -10.26
CA ILE A 59 18.03 -19.31 -9.72
C ILE A 59 18.67 -20.66 -9.39
N LYS A 60 17.92 -21.56 -8.72
CA LYS A 60 18.43 -22.88 -8.35
C LYS A 60 18.76 -23.74 -9.57
N ARG A 61 17.96 -23.64 -10.64
CA ARG A 61 18.20 -24.35 -11.90
C ARG A 61 19.46 -23.84 -12.59
N GLU A 62 19.65 -22.53 -12.65
CA GLU A 62 20.82 -21.93 -13.32
C GLU A 62 22.11 -22.11 -12.51
N ALA A 63 22.04 -22.16 -11.17
CA ALA A 63 23.21 -22.37 -10.32
C ALA A 63 23.66 -23.84 -10.18
N GLY A 64 22.80 -24.79 -10.59
CA GLY A 64 23.11 -26.23 -10.60
C GLY A 64 23.60 -26.75 -11.96
N ASN A 65 23.72 -25.87 -12.96
CA ASN A 65 24.31 -26.14 -14.27
C ASN A 65 25.75 -25.60 -14.34
#